data_AF-A0A0G3G5C7-F1
#
_entry.id   AF-A0A0G3G5C7-F1
#
_cell.length_a   1.000
_cell.length_b   1.000
_cell.length_c   1.000
_cell.angle_alpha   90.00
_cell.angle_beta   90.00
_cell.angle_gamma   90.00
#
_symmetry.space_group_name_H-M   'P 1'
#
loop_
_entity.id
_entity.type
_entity.pdbx_description
1 polymer ?
#
loop_
_entity_poly.entity_id
_entity_poly.type
_entity_poly.pdbx_seq_one_letter_code
_entity_poly.pdbx_strand_id
1 'polypeptide(L)'
;MLSLDLLPAPAPARTENPAWLDAGFTAGWLPAFRDRRTGAVHASHLDDGRLACTHILDTVPAPWVAERDSKGRPTALTADIQAGYLRGDRFFTLADLLRYPSDA
;
A
#
# COMPACT_ATOMS: atom_id res chain seq x y z
N MET A 1 36.21 22.26 -41.86
CA MET A 1 36.23 21.27 -40.77
C MET A 1 35.77 21.99 -39.51
N LEU A 2 34.56 21.71 -39.02
CA LEU A 2 34.05 22.28 -37.77
C LEU A 2 33.97 21.16 -36.74
N SER A 3 34.71 21.38 -35.65
CA SER A 3 34.83 20.52 -34.48
C SER A 3 33.48 20.42 -33.77
N LEU A 4 33.03 19.20 -33.48
CA LEU A 4 31.89 18.96 -32.59
C LEU A 4 32.43 18.96 -31.17
N ASP A 5 32.22 20.07 -30.46
CA ASP A 5 32.56 20.19 -29.05
C ASP A 5 31.88 19.11 -28.21
N LEU A 6 32.66 18.55 -27.28
CA LEU A 6 32.23 17.67 -26.20
C LEU A 6 31.14 18.36 -25.38
N LEU A 7 29.89 18.01 -25.64
CA LEU A 7 28.81 18.23 -24.67
C LEU A 7 29.01 17.25 -23.51
N PRO A 8 29.00 17.69 -22.24
CA PRO A 8 29.09 16.79 -21.11
C PRO A 8 27.90 15.83 -21.13
N ALA A 9 28.17 14.53 -20.98
CA ALA A 9 27.12 13.53 -20.85
C ALA A 9 26.19 13.92 -19.69
N PRO A 10 24.86 13.86 -19.85
CA PRO A 10 23.96 14.13 -18.75
C PRO A 10 24.29 13.18 -17.60
N ALA A 11 24.45 13.72 -16.39
CA ALA A 11 24.59 12.91 -15.19
C ALA A 11 23.42 11.89 -15.17
N PRO A 12 23.67 10.61 -14.82
CA PRO A 12 22.60 9.63 -14.78
C PRO A 12 21.50 10.20 -13.90
N ALA A 13 20.28 10.25 -14.44
CA ALA A 13 19.12 10.65 -13.67
C ALA A 13 19.14 9.78 -12.41
N ARG A 14 19.34 10.40 -11.25
CA ARG A 14 19.20 9.73 -9.97
C ARG A 14 17.73 9.34 -9.95
N THR A 15 17.43 8.08 -10.26
CA THR A 15 16.08 7.55 -10.18
C THR A 15 15.66 7.72 -8.74
N GLU A 16 14.90 8.78 -8.46
CA GLU A 16 14.31 8.98 -7.16
C GLU A 16 13.34 7.83 -7.01
N ASN A 17 13.64 6.92 -6.09
CA ASN A 17 12.75 5.81 -5.84
C ASN A 17 11.39 6.42 -5.47
N PRO A 18 10.30 6.00 -6.13
CA PRO A 18 8.97 6.42 -5.73
C PRO A 18 8.80 6.21 -4.23
N ALA A 19 8.21 7.16 -3.52
CA ALA A 19 8.06 7.11 -2.06
C ALA A 19 7.37 5.83 -1.52
N TRP A 20 6.70 5.06 -2.38
CA TRP A 20 6.12 3.76 -2.04
C TRP A 20 7.13 2.61 -1.92
N LEU A 21 8.36 2.74 -2.46
CA LEU A 21 9.43 1.75 -2.34
C LEU A 21 10.11 1.76 -0.96
N ASP A 22 10.09 2.88 -0.25
CA ASP A 22 10.73 3.01 1.07
C ASP A 22 9.95 2.30 2.19
N ALA A 23 8.74 1.82 1.91
CA ALA A 23 7.82 1.24 2.88
C ALA A 23 7.97 -0.28 3.06
N GLY A 24 9.16 -0.88 2.87
CA GLY A 24 9.35 -2.32 3.12
C GLY A 24 8.46 -3.20 2.21
N PHE A 25 8.44 -2.86 0.92
CA PHE A 25 7.56 -3.43 -0.10
C PHE A 25 7.87 -4.91 -0.32
N THR A 26 6.95 -5.80 0.06
CA THR A 26 6.99 -7.20 -0.37
C THR A 26 6.49 -7.25 -1.81
N ALA A 27 7.40 -7.12 -2.79
CA ALA A 27 7.20 -7.54 -4.18
C ALA A 27 5.89 -7.13 -4.90
N GLY A 28 5.32 -5.95 -4.64
CA GLY A 28 4.08 -5.50 -5.31
C GLY A 28 2.87 -5.37 -4.42
N TRP A 29 2.96 -5.84 -3.16
CA TRP A 29 1.81 -6.07 -2.31
C TRP A 29 1.70 -5.02 -1.21
N LEU A 30 0.56 -4.30 -1.20
CA LEU A 30 0.26 -3.27 -0.21
C LEU A 30 -0.84 -3.78 0.73
N PRO A 31 -0.59 -3.91 2.04
CA PRO A 31 -1.61 -4.26 3.02
C PRO A 31 -2.82 -3.32 2.90
N ALA A 32 -4.03 -3.89 2.86
CA ALA A 32 -5.26 -3.14 2.66
C ALA A 32 -6.45 -3.81 3.35
N PHE A 33 -7.52 -3.05 3.49
CA PHE A 33 -8.82 -3.52 3.95
C PHE A 33 -9.88 -3.26 2.87
N ARG A 34 -10.86 -4.16 2.77
CA ARG A 34 -11.99 -4.02 1.88
C ARG A 34 -13.29 -4.16 2.64
N ASP A 35 -14.22 -3.23 2.42
CA ASP A 35 -15.60 -3.39 2.80
C ASP A 35 -16.30 -4.36 1.83
N ARG A 36 -16.75 -5.51 2.33
CA ARG A 36 -17.39 -6.54 1.51
C ARG A 36 -18.79 -6.15 1.00
N ARG A 37 -19.47 -5.20 1.66
CA ARG A 37 -20.79 -4.72 1.21
C ARG A 37 -20.67 -3.78 0.02
N THR A 38 -19.74 -2.82 0.10
CA THR A 38 -19.61 -1.75 -0.91
C THR A 38 -18.52 -2.03 -1.94
N GLY A 39 -17.57 -2.89 -1.60
CA GLY A 39 -16.36 -3.12 -2.39
C GLY A 39 -15.29 -2.06 -2.22
N ALA A 40 -15.53 -1.01 -1.41
CA ALA A 40 -14.55 0.04 -1.15
C ALA A 40 -13.28 -0.54 -0.51
N VAL A 41 -12.12 -0.08 -0.98
CA VAL A 41 -10.81 -0.54 -0.51
C VAL A 41 -10.05 0.64 0.10
N HIS A 42 -9.34 0.38 1.19
CA HIS A 42 -8.45 1.34 1.83
C HIS A 42 -7.09 0.67 2.06
N ALA A 43 -6.04 1.23 1.45
CA ALA A 43 -4.67 0.80 1.74
C ALA A 43 -4.30 1.18 3.18
N SER A 44 -3.46 0.38 3.82
CA SER A 44 -2.97 0.70 5.18
C SER A 44 -1.97 1.83 5.10
N HIS A 45 -2.17 2.85 5.93
CA HIS A 45 -1.28 3.99 6.04
C HIS A 45 -0.77 4.15 7.47
N LEU A 46 0.43 4.70 7.60
CA LEU A 46 0.92 5.28 8.83
C LEU A 46 0.16 6.60 9.10
N ASP A 47 0.27 7.12 10.32
CA ASP A 47 -0.38 8.38 10.73
C ASP A 47 0.04 9.59 9.87
N ASP A 48 1.22 9.54 9.25
CA ASP A 48 1.72 10.58 8.34
C ASP A 48 1.22 10.44 6.88
N GLY A 49 0.34 9.47 6.62
CA GLY A 49 -0.26 9.20 5.31
C GLY A 49 0.61 8.38 4.36
N ARG A 50 1.82 7.96 4.76
CA ARG A 50 2.63 7.02 3.97
C ARG A 50 2.04 5.62 4.02
N LEU A 51 2.22 4.85 2.95
CA LEU A 51 1.82 3.44 2.91
C LEU A 51 2.56 2.64 3.98
N ALA A 52 1.84 1.76 4.67
CA ALA A 52 2.40 0.89 5.69
C ALA A 52 2.79 -0.48 5.12
N CYS A 53 3.86 -1.09 5.66
CA CYS A 53 4.27 -2.47 5.35
C CYS A 53 3.41 -3.53 6.04
N THR A 54 2.52 -3.12 6.93
CA THR A 54 1.62 -3.99 7.70
C THR A 54 0.20 -3.42 7.73
N HIS A 55 -0.77 -4.23 8.13
CA HIS A 55 -2.13 -3.79 8.36
C HIS A 55 -2.20 -2.85 9.56
N ILE A 56 -2.65 -1.62 9.34
CA ILE A 56 -2.81 -0.59 10.37
C ILE A 56 -4.29 -0.24 10.51
N LEU A 57 -4.84 -0.34 11.73
CA LEU A 57 -6.23 0.01 12.01
C LEU A 57 -6.44 1.51 12.23
N ASP A 58 -5.42 2.22 12.70
CA ASP A 58 -5.54 3.61 13.16
C ASP A 58 -6.03 4.57 12.05
N THR A 59 -5.71 4.26 10.80
CA THR A 59 -6.03 5.08 9.63
C THR A 59 -7.26 4.62 8.84
N VAL A 60 -7.95 3.55 9.27
CA VAL A 60 -9.14 3.08 8.55
C VAL A 60 -10.31 4.08 8.66
N PRO A 61 -11.20 4.12 7.66
CA PRO A 61 -12.41 4.93 7.71
C PRO A 61 -13.21 4.68 9.00
N ALA A 62 -13.66 5.75 9.67
CA ALA A 62 -14.39 5.62 10.93
C ALA A 62 -15.62 4.68 10.89
N PRO A 63 -16.42 4.61 9.80
CA PRO A 63 -17.56 3.68 9.72
C PRO A 63 -17.16 2.19 9.70
N TRP A 64 -15.88 1.88 9.46
CA TRP A 64 -15.36 0.51 9.42
C TRP A 64 -14.96 0.00 10.79
N VAL A 65 -14.87 0.89 11.79
CA VAL A 65 -14.42 0.57 13.15
C VAL A 65 -15.61 0.15 13.99
N ALA A 66 -15.56 -1.06 14.57
CA ALA A 66 -16.57 -1.58 15.48
C ALA A 66 -16.31 -1.16 16.94
N GLU A 67 -15.03 -1.15 17.35
CA GLU A 67 -14.63 -0.89 18.73
C GLU A 67 -13.41 0.03 18.78
N ARG A 68 -13.32 0.81 19.86
CA ARG A 68 -12.20 1.70 20.14
C ARG A 68 -11.77 1.56 21.60
N ASP A 69 -10.48 1.76 21.86
CA ASP A 69 -9.94 1.84 23.21
C ASP A 69 -10.35 3.14 23.93
N SER A 70 -9.95 3.29 25.19
CA SER A 70 -10.24 4.49 26.01
C SER A 70 -9.60 5.78 25.48
N LYS A 71 -8.66 5.69 24.54
CA LYS A 71 -8.02 6.83 23.86
C LYS A 71 -8.64 7.07 22.47
N GLY A 72 -9.67 6.32 22.10
CA GLY A 72 -10.36 6.44 20.81
C GLY A 72 -9.66 5.71 19.66
N ARG A 73 -8.60 4.92 19.91
CA ARG A 73 -7.90 4.19 18.84
C ARG A 73 -8.70 2.94 18.45
N PRO A 74 -8.84 2.63 17.16
CA PRO A 74 -9.50 1.42 16.69
C PRO A 74 -8.89 0.15 17.28
N THR A 75 -9.73 -0.73 17.81
CA THR A 75 -9.30 -2.05 18.33
C THR A 75 -9.94 -3.22 17.58
N ALA A 76 -11.09 -2.98 16.94
CA ALA A 76 -11.74 -3.96 16.10
C ALA A 76 -12.47 -3.29 14.92
N LEU A 77 -12.56 -4.01 13.80
CA LEU A 77 -13.32 -3.62 12.62
C LEU A 77 -14.68 -4.32 12.61
N THR A 78 -15.63 -3.78 11.86
CA THR A 78 -16.91 -4.48 11.64
C THR A 78 -16.68 -5.78 10.85
N ALA A 79 -17.58 -6.75 11.01
CA ALA A 79 -17.44 -8.07 10.40
C ALA A 79 -17.46 -8.05 8.85
N ASP A 80 -17.93 -6.95 8.26
CA ASP A 80 -17.93 -6.74 6.81
C ASP A 80 -16.55 -6.35 6.27
N ILE A 81 -15.60 -5.95 7.12
CA ILE A 81 -14.28 -5.52 6.70
C ILE A 81 -13.32 -6.70 6.64
N GLN A 82 -12.73 -6.90 5.47
CA GLN A 82 -11.80 -7.99 5.20
C GLN A 82 -10.39 -7.45 5.00
N ALA A 83 -9.42 -8.00 5.72
CA ALA A 83 -8.01 -7.76 5.50
C ALA A 83 -7.52 -8.48 4.23
N GLY A 84 -6.62 -7.83 3.50
CA GLY A 84 -5.98 -8.37 2.31
C GLY A 84 -4.87 -7.45 1.80
N TYR A 85 -4.61 -7.50 0.50
CA TYR A 85 -3.51 -6.79 -0.13
C TYR A 85 -3.93 -6.24 -1.48
N LEU A 86 -3.43 -5.05 -1.81
CA LEU A 86 -3.51 -4.49 -3.15
C LEU A 86 -2.26 -4.88 -3.95
N ARG A 87 -2.46 -5.20 -5.24
CA ARG A 87 -1.41 -5.18 -6.26
C ARG A 87 -1.97 -4.47 -7.48
N GLY A 88 -1.43 -3.28 -7.76
CA GLY A 88 -2.07 -2.34 -8.67
C GLY A 88 -3.45 -1.91 -8.15
N ASP A 89 -4.46 -2.06 -8.98
CA ASP A 89 -5.87 -1.72 -8.70
C ASP A 89 -6.70 -2.90 -8.14
N ARG A 90 -6.08 -4.08 -8.00
CA ARG A 90 -6.77 -5.30 -7.58
C ARG A 90 -6.51 -5.62 -6.12
N PHE A 91 -7.57 -6.02 -5.43
CA PHE A 91 -7.53 -6.52 -4.06
C PHE A 91 -7.47 -8.05 -4.05
N PHE A 92 -6.59 -8.58 -3.21
CA PHE A 92 -6.34 -10.00 -3.01
C PHE A 92 -6.48 -10.34 -1.54
N THR A 93 -7.19 -11.40 -1.22
CA THR A 93 -7.19 -11.95 0.13
C THR A 93 -5.89 -12.72 0.38
N LEU A 94 -5.57 -12.99 1.64
CA LEU A 94 -4.45 -13.88 1.97
C LEU A 94 -4.60 -15.25 1.28
N ALA A 95 -5.82 -15.77 1.18
CA ALA A 95 -6.09 -17.03 0.49
C ALA A 95 -5.78 -16.96 -1.01
N ASP A 96 -6.00 -15.80 -1.64
CA ASP A 96 -5.63 -15.60 -3.05
C ASP A 96 -4.12 -15.53 -3.23
N LEU A 97 -3.41 -14.88 -2.30
CA LEU A 97 -1.93 -14.84 -2.31
C LEU A 97 -1.30 -16.23 -2.21
N LEU A 98 -1.86 -17.11 -1.36
CA LEU A 98 -1.38 -18.49 -1.22
C LEU A 98 -1.53 -19.31 -2.52
N ARG A 99 -2.41 -18.88 -3.42
CA ARG A 99 -2.62 -19.48 -4.74
C ARG A 99 -1.98 -18.66 -5.87
N TYR A 100 -1.35 -17.54 -5.54
CA TYR A 100 -0.80 -16.63 -6.54
C TYR A 100 0.46 -17.29 -7.15
N PRO A 101 0.55 -17.38 -8.49
CA PRO A 101 1.72 -17.97 -9.13
C PRO A 101 2.98 -17.20 -8.75
N SER A 102 4.01 -17.90 -8.28
CA SER A 102 5.28 -17.28 -7.87
C SER A 102 6.04 -16.63 -9.03
N ASP A 103 5.65 -16.92 -10.27
CA ASP A 103 6.25 -16.45 -11.53
C ASP A 103 5.46 -15.31 -12.21
N ALA A 104 4.45 -14.74 -11.54
CA ALA A 104 3.58 -13.68 -12.07
C ALA A 104 3.87 -12.26 -11.55
#